data_AF-A0A806FW94-F1
#
_entry.id   AF-A0A806FW94-F1
#
_cell.length_a   1.000
_cell.length_b   1.000
_cell.length_c   1.000
_cell.angle_alpha   90.00
_cell.angle_beta   90.00
_cell.angle_gamma   90.00
#
_symmetry.space_group_name_H-M   'P 1'
#
loop_
_entity.id
_entity.type
_entity.pdbx_description
1 polymer ?
#
loop_
_entity_poly.entity_id
_entity_poly.type
_entity_poly.pdbx_seq_one_letter_code
_entity_poly.pdbx_strand_id
1 'polypeptide(L)'
;MIPPILAGIAQAGQSHCPLPNRNVPVAHSQFPCATLDTCRSRTETEGILMHELMHSVTRVNLRSLVRTLAPSLIVALLLCGSTMAGKIPVPGTPVPITLQTFVLMTAALTLGWRRATAGTVLYLGLGAAGLPVFSGGGSTLSLIGPSGGFLFGFVPSVMLTAVLAGTANRAITSLRTKHDMHPALAGAARFIACFMACAFGFLIAGYGFGAAFQSTVTGMPLGITAASTLVFVPGDLIKIAVASLLALPVLASADSAR
;
A
#
# COMPACT_ATOMS: atom_id res chain seq x y z
N MET A 1 28.09 13.48 12.79
CA MET A 1 27.46 12.98 14.04
C MET A 1 26.57 11.80 13.69
N ILE A 2 26.54 10.76 14.54
CA ILE A 2 26.12 9.33 14.34
C ILE A 2 27.34 8.41 14.04
N PRO A 3 27.53 7.27 14.74
CA PRO A 3 28.69 7.00 15.62
C PRO A 3 29.69 5.91 15.12
N PRO A 4 30.80 5.68 15.85
CA PRO A 4 31.91 4.83 15.45
C PRO A 4 31.69 3.37 15.88
N ILE A 5 31.16 2.55 14.97
CA ILE A 5 31.17 1.07 15.13
C ILE A 5 31.90 0.39 13.95
N LEU A 6 32.22 1.15 12.89
CA LEU A 6 32.78 0.59 11.66
C LEU A 6 34.31 0.72 11.50
N ALA A 7 35.04 1.07 12.56
CA ALA A 7 36.50 1.19 12.51
C ALA A 7 37.25 -0.09 12.98
N GLY A 8 36.54 -1.07 13.55
CA GLY A 8 37.15 -2.26 14.16
C GLY A 8 37.41 -3.45 13.22
N ILE A 9 37.04 -3.38 11.95
CA ILE A 9 37.02 -4.56 11.05
C ILE A 9 38.23 -4.59 10.08
N ALA A 10 39.03 -3.52 10.02
CA ALA A 10 40.06 -3.38 8.97
C ALA A 10 41.48 -3.86 9.37
N GLN A 11 41.72 -4.30 10.61
CA GLN A 11 43.08 -4.65 11.07
C GLN A 11 43.34 -6.15 11.34
N ALA A 12 42.38 -7.05 11.13
CA ALA A 12 42.56 -8.48 11.40
C ALA A 12 42.97 -9.32 10.16
N GLY A 13 43.66 -8.72 9.19
CA GLY A 13 43.89 -9.31 7.86
C GLY A 13 45.32 -9.77 7.55
N GLN A 14 46.30 -9.66 8.45
CA GLN A 14 47.69 -10.02 8.15
C GLN A 14 48.47 -10.51 9.39
N SER A 15 48.32 -11.77 9.76
CA SER A 15 49.34 -12.46 10.57
C SER A 15 49.53 -13.88 10.06
N HIS A 16 50.69 -14.12 9.43
CA HIS A 16 51.20 -15.44 9.09
C HIS A 16 51.45 -16.25 10.37
N CYS A 17 50.88 -17.45 10.47
CA CYS A 17 51.21 -18.41 11.52
C CYS A 17 52.52 -19.14 11.18
N PRO A 18 53.52 -19.18 12.09
CA PRO A 18 54.67 -20.07 11.95
C PRO A 18 54.30 -21.48 12.45
N LEU A 19 54.78 -22.53 11.76
CA LEU A 19 54.60 -23.93 12.16
C LEU A 19 55.51 -24.29 13.36
N PRO A 20 55.04 -25.09 14.34
CA PRO A 20 55.82 -25.38 15.55
C PRO A 20 56.87 -26.48 15.32
N ASN A 21 58.11 -26.22 15.73
CA ASN A 21 59.24 -27.15 15.73
C ASN A 21 59.15 -28.12 16.94
N ARG A 22 59.50 -29.39 16.72
CA ARG A 22 59.12 -30.54 17.58
C ARG A 22 59.96 -30.76 18.86
N ASN A 23 60.90 -29.87 19.20
CA ASN A 23 61.94 -30.15 20.20
C ASN A 23 62.02 -29.17 21.39
N VAL A 24 60.91 -28.62 21.89
CA VAL A 24 60.93 -27.77 23.11
C VAL A 24 59.88 -28.26 24.13
N PRO A 25 60.21 -28.40 25.43
CA PRO A 25 59.25 -28.82 26.45
C PRO A 25 58.26 -27.69 26.73
N VAL A 26 56.98 -28.05 26.86
CA VAL A 26 55.85 -27.12 27.01
C VAL A 26 55.90 -26.43 28.38
N ALA A 27 56.19 -25.14 28.40
CA ALA A 27 55.97 -24.27 29.55
C ALA A 27 54.57 -23.61 29.44
N HIS A 28 53.82 -23.66 30.54
CA HIS A 28 52.49 -23.07 30.68
C HIS A 28 52.50 -21.57 30.38
N SER A 29 51.90 -21.16 29.27
CA SER A 29 51.38 -19.81 29.08
C SER A 29 50.04 -19.90 28.37
N GLN A 30 48.99 -19.47 29.07
CA GLN A 30 47.62 -19.34 28.58
C GLN A 30 47.57 -18.33 27.42
N PHE A 31 47.59 -18.84 26.19
CA PHE A 31 47.06 -18.13 25.03
C PHE A 31 45.84 -18.91 24.54
N PRO A 32 44.66 -18.29 24.41
CA PRO A 32 43.52 -18.96 23.80
C PRO A 32 43.82 -19.17 22.32
N CYS A 33 44.12 -20.42 21.99
CA CYS A 33 44.20 -20.91 20.63
C CYS A 33 42.80 -20.80 19.99
N ALA A 34 42.49 -19.65 19.39
CA ALA A 34 41.37 -19.57 18.47
C ALA A 34 41.71 -20.48 17.29
N THR A 35 41.08 -21.65 17.26
CA THR A 35 41.28 -22.70 16.26
C THR A 35 41.01 -22.15 14.86
N LEU A 36 41.88 -22.50 13.90
CA LEU A 36 41.70 -22.21 12.46
C LEU A 36 40.30 -22.59 11.94
N ASP A 37 39.63 -23.55 12.60
CA ASP A 37 38.25 -23.95 12.33
C ASP A 37 37.22 -22.83 12.50
N THR A 38 37.44 -21.89 13.42
CA THR A 38 36.50 -20.77 13.66
C THR A 38 36.58 -19.66 12.59
N CYS A 39 37.75 -19.47 11.96
CA CYS A 39 37.85 -18.57 10.80
C CYS A 39 37.30 -19.24 9.53
N ARG A 40 37.55 -20.55 9.35
CA ARG A 40 37.06 -21.30 8.18
C ARG A 40 35.54 -21.38 8.14
N SER A 41 34.89 -21.60 9.30
CA SER A 41 33.43 -21.65 9.38
C SER A 41 32.77 -20.30 9.08
N ARG A 42 33.39 -19.18 9.50
CA ARG A 42 32.84 -17.84 9.27
C ARG A 42 32.85 -17.45 7.78
N THR A 43 33.89 -17.80 7.02
CA THR A 43 33.95 -17.53 5.56
C THR A 43 33.02 -18.42 4.73
N GLU A 44 32.81 -19.68 5.13
CA GLU A 44 31.85 -20.55 4.45
C GLU A 44 30.41 -20.11 4.74
N THR A 45 30.11 -19.68 5.97
CA THR A 45 28.76 -19.22 6.32
C THR A 45 28.39 -17.92 5.61
N GLU A 46 29.31 -16.95 5.44
CA GLU A 46 29.02 -15.71 4.69
C GLU A 46 28.94 -15.92 3.16
N GLY A 47 29.76 -16.82 2.60
CA GLY A 47 29.68 -17.19 1.19
C GLY A 47 28.38 -17.93 0.84
N ILE A 48 27.92 -18.82 1.72
CA ILE A 48 26.64 -19.54 1.58
C ILE A 48 25.46 -18.59 1.81
N LEU A 49 25.56 -17.65 2.76
CA LEU A 49 24.51 -16.65 3.02
C LEU A 49 24.34 -15.66 1.86
N MET A 50 25.43 -15.19 1.25
CA MET A 50 25.34 -14.35 0.04
C MET A 50 24.81 -15.13 -1.16
N HIS A 51 25.21 -16.40 -1.34
CA HIS A 51 24.72 -17.23 -2.43
C HIS A 51 23.23 -17.60 -2.27
N GLU A 52 22.77 -17.87 -1.05
CA GLU A 52 21.35 -18.10 -0.71
C GLU A 52 20.51 -16.82 -0.84
N LEU A 53 21.03 -15.66 -0.43
CA LEU A 53 20.36 -14.37 -0.61
C LEU A 53 20.24 -13.98 -2.08
N MET A 54 21.26 -14.27 -2.91
CA MET A 54 21.19 -14.04 -4.36
C MET A 54 20.25 -15.04 -5.05
N HIS A 55 20.15 -16.28 -4.56
CA HIS A 55 19.23 -17.30 -5.08
C HIS A 55 17.77 -17.12 -4.65
N SER A 56 17.52 -16.52 -3.47
CA SER A 56 16.16 -16.23 -2.99
C SER A 56 15.47 -15.13 -3.81
N VAL A 57 16.24 -14.23 -4.45
CA VAL A 57 15.71 -13.17 -5.32
C VAL A 57 15.41 -13.68 -6.74
N THR A 58 16.03 -14.78 -7.18
CA THR A 58 15.98 -15.26 -8.59
C THR A 58 14.83 -16.21 -8.91
N ARG A 59 14.06 -16.70 -7.93
CA ARG A 59 12.88 -17.57 -8.18
C ARG A 59 11.57 -16.91 -7.83
N VAL A 60 11.35 -15.70 -8.32
CA VAL A 60 9.98 -15.17 -8.41
C VAL A 60 9.25 -15.94 -9.50
N ASN A 61 8.42 -16.90 -9.09
CA ASN A 61 7.60 -17.65 -10.03
C ASN A 61 6.70 -16.66 -10.78
N LEU A 62 6.74 -16.67 -12.12
CA LEU A 62 5.92 -15.77 -12.95
C LEU A 62 4.43 -15.82 -12.54
N ARG A 63 3.94 -16.99 -12.14
CA ARG A 63 2.56 -17.17 -11.66
C ARG A 63 2.29 -16.44 -10.34
N SER A 64 3.23 -16.42 -9.40
CA SER A 64 3.06 -15.70 -8.12
C SER A 64 3.20 -14.19 -8.31
N LEU A 65 4.09 -13.76 -9.21
CA LEU A 65 4.24 -12.36 -9.59
C LEU A 65 2.96 -11.82 -10.23
N VAL A 66 2.42 -12.51 -11.23
CA VAL A 66 1.18 -12.11 -11.92
C VAL A 66 0.01 -12.05 -10.93
N ARG A 67 -0.16 -13.04 -10.04
CA ARG A 67 -1.23 -13.01 -9.03
C ARG A 67 -1.12 -11.84 -8.05
N THR A 68 0.09 -11.34 -7.82
CA THR A 68 0.32 -10.24 -6.87
C THR A 68 0.15 -8.89 -7.54
N LEU A 69 0.62 -8.72 -8.78
CA LEU A 69 0.61 -7.45 -9.50
C LEU A 69 -0.64 -7.22 -10.36
N ALA A 70 -1.22 -8.27 -10.93
CA ALA A 70 -2.38 -8.15 -11.81
C ALA A 70 -3.54 -7.35 -11.19
N PRO A 71 -3.92 -7.53 -9.91
CA PRO A 71 -4.99 -6.75 -9.31
C PRO A 71 -4.68 -5.25 -9.26
N SER A 72 -3.43 -4.87 -8.96
CA SER A 72 -2.99 -3.47 -8.95
C SER A 72 -2.97 -2.86 -10.34
N LEU A 73 -2.54 -3.62 -11.35
CA LEU A 73 -2.57 -3.20 -12.75
C LEU A 73 -4.01 -3.00 -13.24
N ILE A 74 -4.93 -3.91 -12.91
CA ILE A 74 -6.35 -3.80 -13.25
C ILE A 74 -6.94 -2.53 -12.63
N VAL A 75 -6.65 -2.23 -11.36
CA VAL A 75 -7.11 -0.99 -10.72
C VAL A 75 -6.60 0.24 -11.48
N ALA A 76 -5.30 0.29 -11.81
CA ALA A 76 -4.72 1.41 -12.55
C ALA A 76 -5.39 1.59 -13.93
N LEU A 77 -5.62 0.48 -14.66
CA LEU A 77 -6.28 0.51 -15.96
C LEU A 77 -7.76 0.93 -15.86
N LEU A 78 -8.49 0.45 -14.85
CA LEU A 78 -9.88 0.86 -14.60
C LEU A 78 -9.96 2.35 -14.25
N LEU A 79 -9.00 2.88 -13.49
CA LEU A 79 -8.93 4.31 -13.20
C LEU A 79 -8.66 5.12 -14.47
N CYS A 80 -7.74 4.67 -15.33
CA CYS A 80 -7.51 5.31 -16.63
C CYS A 80 -8.78 5.27 -17.50
N GLY A 81 -9.43 4.11 -17.62
CA GLY A 81 -10.66 3.94 -18.39
C GLY A 81 -11.85 4.74 -17.85
N SER A 82 -11.91 4.97 -16.53
CA SER A 82 -12.99 5.74 -15.91
C SER A 82 -13.04 7.21 -16.37
N THR A 83 -11.95 7.73 -16.94
CA THR A 83 -11.92 9.07 -17.55
C THR A 83 -12.75 9.16 -18.83
N MET A 84 -12.94 8.03 -19.54
CA MET A 84 -13.71 7.97 -20.79
C MET A 84 -15.20 7.77 -20.57
N ALA A 85 -15.61 7.35 -19.36
CA ALA A 85 -17.00 7.03 -19.02
C ALA A 85 -17.91 8.27 -18.84
N GLY A 86 -17.43 9.46 -19.22
CA GLY A 86 -18.15 10.72 -19.11
C GLY A 86 -17.84 11.49 -17.83
N LYS A 87 -17.88 12.83 -17.91
CA LYS A 87 -17.73 13.75 -16.78
C LYS A 87 -18.98 14.61 -16.69
N ILE A 88 -19.51 14.78 -15.49
CA ILE A 88 -20.58 15.74 -15.24
C ILE A 88 -19.93 16.98 -14.63
N PRO A 89 -19.77 18.07 -15.40
CA PRO A 89 -19.23 19.32 -14.85
C PRO A 89 -20.23 19.90 -13.84
N VAL A 90 -19.72 20.31 -12.69
CA VAL A 90 -20.53 20.88 -11.61
C VAL A 90 -20.34 22.41 -11.62
N PRO A 91 -21.41 23.20 -11.77
CA PRO A 91 -21.30 24.66 -11.74
C PRO A 91 -20.66 25.15 -10.43
N GLY A 92 -19.67 26.03 -10.53
CA GLY A 92 -19.04 26.65 -9.35
C GLY A 92 -17.88 25.86 -8.72
N THR A 93 -17.47 24.72 -9.28
CA THR A 93 -16.28 23.99 -8.82
C THR A 93 -15.36 23.59 -9.98
N PRO A 94 -14.02 23.58 -9.80
CA PRO A 94 -13.07 23.17 -10.84
C PRO A 94 -12.99 21.64 -10.99
N VAL A 95 -13.68 20.86 -10.16
CA VAL A 95 -13.59 19.40 -10.10
C VAL A 95 -14.87 18.77 -10.64
N PRO A 96 -14.81 17.93 -11.69
CA PRO A 96 -16.01 17.26 -12.20
C PRO A 96 -16.37 16.01 -11.38
N ILE A 97 -17.65 15.63 -11.40
CA ILE A 97 -18.09 14.33 -10.88
C ILE A 97 -17.64 13.24 -11.85
N THR A 98 -16.93 12.24 -11.33
CA THR A 98 -16.43 11.09 -12.11
C THR A 98 -16.74 9.75 -11.45
N LEU A 99 -16.58 8.69 -12.23
CA LEU A 99 -16.58 7.30 -11.78
C LEU A 99 -15.23 6.85 -11.18
N GLN A 100 -14.24 7.73 -11.14
CA GLN A 100 -12.91 7.39 -10.65
C GLN A 100 -12.92 7.03 -9.15
N THR A 101 -13.62 7.82 -8.33
CA THR A 101 -13.77 7.54 -6.88
C THR A 101 -14.51 6.23 -6.64
N PHE A 102 -15.44 5.87 -7.52
CA PHE A 102 -16.14 4.59 -7.45
C PHE A 102 -15.21 3.38 -7.70
N VAL A 103 -14.31 3.47 -8.69
CA VAL A 103 -13.27 2.45 -8.92
C VAL A 103 -12.36 2.31 -7.69
N LEU A 104 -11.97 3.43 -7.07
CA LEU A 104 -11.13 3.41 -5.87
C LEU A 104 -11.84 2.75 -4.67
N MET A 105 -13.10 3.10 -4.44
CA MET A 105 -13.93 2.52 -3.37
C MET A 105 -14.07 1.00 -3.55
N THR A 106 -14.48 0.56 -4.73
CA THR A 106 -14.65 -0.87 -5.03
C THR A 106 -13.33 -1.63 -4.91
N ALA A 107 -12.23 -1.08 -5.42
CA ALA A 107 -10.90 -1.67 -5.27
C ALA A 107 -10.46 -1.79 -3.80
N ALA A 108 -10.67 -0.74 -3.00
CA ALA A 108 -10.32 -0.73 -1.58
C ALA A 108 -11.06 -1.82 -0.80
N LEU A 109 -12.35 -2.01 -1.09
CA LEU A 109 -13.19 -3.00 -0.42
C LEU A 109 -12.87 -4.46 -0.82
N THR A 110 -12.38 -4.70 -2.04
CA THR A 110 -12.26 -6.06 -2.60
C THR A 110 -10.83 -6.59 -2.70
N LEU A 111 -9.83 -5.75 -2.97
CA LEU A 111 -8.44 -6.18 -3.22
C LEU A 111 -7.53 -6.11 -1.98
N GLY A 112 -7.98 -5.44 -0.92
CA GLY A 112 -7.19 -5.17 0.29
C GLY A 112 -6.17 -4.05 0.10
N TRP A 113 -5.62 -3.57 1.23
CA TRP A 113 -4.89 -2.30 1.26
C TRP A 113 -3.66 -2.28 0.35
N ARG A 114 -2.82 -3.33 0.34
CA ARG A 114 -1.57 -3.36 -0.45
C ARG A 114 -1.83 -3.26 -1.95
N ARG A 115 -2.78 -4.05 -2.46
CA ARG A 115 -3.03 -4.15 -3.90
C ARG A 115 -3.80 -2.93 -4.41
N ALA A 116 -4.79 -2.47 -3.64
CA ALA A 116 -5.55 -1.28 -3.99
C ALA A 116 -4.65 -0.03 -3.98
N THR A 117 -3.86 0.18 -2.92
CA THR A 117 -2.94 1.33 -2.84
C THR A 117 -1.85 1.29 -3.91
N ALA A 118 -1.26 0.13 -4.18
CA ALA A 118 -0.28 0.00 -5.27
C ALA A 118 -0.89 0.35 -6.64
N GLY A 119 -2.13 -0.05 -6.90
CA GLY A 119 -2.84 0.35 -8.12
C GLY A 119 -3.09 1.86 -8.21
N THR A 120 -3.49 2.48 -7.10
CA THR A 120 -3.68 3.94 -7.02
C THR A 120 -2.35 4.70 -7.21
N VAL A 121 -1.26 4.24 -6.60
CA VAL A 121 0.07 4.85 -6.76
C VAL A 121 0.56 4.70 -8.20
N LEU A 122 0.36 3.54 -8.82
CA LEU A 122 0.70 3.34 -10.22
C LEU A 122 -0.10 4.29 -11.12
N TYR A 123 -1.39 4.46 -10.86
CA TYR A 123 -2.24 5.41 -11.56
C TYR A 123 -1.71 6.86 -11.44
N LEU A 124 -1.32 7.30 -10.24
CA LEU A 124 -0.70 8.62 -10.05
C LEU A 124 0.64 8.72 -10.79
N GLY A 125 1.44 7.66 -10.79
CA GLY A 125 2.71 7.59 -11.53
C GLY A 125 2.54 7.74 -13.03
N LEU A 126 1.51 7.13 -13.62
CA LEU A 126 1.18 7.27 -15.04
C LEU A 126 0.84 8.73 -15.40
N GLY A 127 0.04 9.39 -14.57
CA GLY A 127 -0.30 10.79 -14.79
C GLY A 127 0.86 11.75 -14.51
N ALA A 128 1.73 11.43 -13.54
CA ALA A 128 2.98 12.16 -13.31
C ALA A 128 3.95 12.05 -14.49
N ALA A 129 3.99 10.88 -15.15
CA ALA A 129 4.75 10.66 -16.39
C ALA A 129 4.18 11.40 -17.62
N GLY A 130 3.08 12.15 -17.46
CA GLY A 130 2.54 13.02 -18.50
C GLY A 130 1.38 12.42 -19.30
N LEU A 131 0.93 11.21 -18.99
CA LEU A 131 -0.23 10.64 -19.67
C LEU A 131 -1.52 11.35 -19.22
N PRO A 132 -2.47 11.62 -20.13
CA PRO A 132 -3.73 12.30 -19.83
C PRO A 132 -4.74 11.35 -19.16
N VAL A 133 -4.36 10.75 -18.02
CA VAL A 133 -5.14 9.73 -17.29
C VAL A 133 -5.99 10.32 -16.16
N PHE A 134 -5.86 11.61 -15.86
CA PHE A 134 -6.71 12.27 -14.87
C PHE A 134 -8.02 12.74 -15.49
N SER A 135 -9.01 12.94 -14.62
CA SER A 135 -10.31 13.44 -15.02
C SER A 135 -10.21 14.68 -15.91
N GLY A 136 -10.97 14.67 -17.01
CA GLY A 136 -10.98 15.76 -17.98
C GLY A 136 -9.78 15.80 -18.93
N GLY A 137 -8.97 14.73 -18.99
CA GLY A 137 -7.77 14.67 -19.83
C GLY A 137 -6.53 15.28 -19.17
N GLY A 138 -6.56 15.45 -17.85
CA GLY A 138 -5.45 16.01 -17.08
C GLY A 138 -4.24 15.08 -17.04
N SER A 139 -3.05 15.67 -16.98
CA SER A 139 -1.76 14.99 -16.87
C SER A 139 -0.95 15.58 -15.70
N THR A 140 0.36 15.77 -15.83
CA THR A 140 1.24 16.27 -14.76
C THR A 140 0.76 17.59 -14.15
N LEU A 141 0.20 18.49 -14.97
CA LEU A 141 -0.31 19.79 -14.52
C LEU A 141 -1.46 19.66 -13.49
N SER A 142 -2.20 18.56 -13.52
CA SER A 142 -3.28 18.31 -12.55
C SER A 142 -2.76 17.95 -11.16
N LEU A 143 -1.51 17.49 -11.01
CA LEU A 143 -0.93 17.23 -9.69
C LEU A 143 -0.47 18.50 -8.98
N ILE A 144 -0.04 19.51 -9.73
CA ILE A 144 0.45 20.79 -9.17
C ILE A 144 -0.66 21.84 -9.04
N GLY A 145 -1.82 21.60 -9.65
CA GLY A 145 -2.98 22.48 -9.58
C GLY A 145 -3.87 22.26 -8.35
N PRO A 146 -4.96 23.03 -8.21
CA PRO A 146 -5.91 22.93 -7.09
C PRO A 146 -6.53 21.54 -6.90
N SER A 147 -6.64 20.76 -7.98
CA SER A 147 -7.16 19.39 -7.95
C SER A 147 -6.13 18.34 -7.50
N GLY A 148 -4.85 18.70 -7.41
CA GLY A 148 -3.77 17.80 -7.00
C GLY A 148 -3.99 17.21 -5.61
N GLY A 149 -4.59 17.98 -4.71
CA GLY A 149 -4.95 17.55 -3.37
C GLY A 149 -5.85 16.32 -3.35
N PHE A 150 -6.86 16.28 -4.22
CA PHE A 150 -7.76 15.12 -4.31
C PHE A 150 -7.06 13.91 -4.92
N LEU A 151 -6.17 14.12 -5.90
CA LEU A 151 -5.38 13.04 -6.52
C LEU A 151 -4.43 12.39 -5.51
N PHE A 152 -3.64 13.20 -4.80
CA PHE A 152 -2.75 12.70 -3.74
C PHE A 152 -3.56 12.11 -2.58
N GLY A 153 -4.73 12.67 -2.27
CA GLY A 153 -5.66 12.18 -1.25
C GLY A 153 -6.23 10.80 -1.54
N PHE A 154 -6.25 10.33 -2.79
CA PHE A 154 -6.71 8.98 -3.11
C PHE A 154 -5.88 7.89 -2.45
N VAL A 155 -4.57 8.09 -2.27
CA VAL A 155 -3.70 7.09 -1.64
C VAL A 155 -4.09 6.83 -0.18
N PRO A 156 -4.09 7.84 0.71
CA PRO A 156 -4.52 7.64 2.10
C PRO A 156 -5.99 7.22 2.20
N SER A 157 -6.90 7.74 1.37
CA SER A 157 -8.31 7.34 1.36
C SER A 157 -8.51 5.86 1.07
N VAL A 158 -7.85 5.34 0.02
CA VAL A 158 -7.91 3.92 -0.35
C VAL A 158 -7.29 3.05 0.72
N MET A 159 -6.12 3.45 1.23
CA MET A 159 -5.42 2.72 2.27
C MET A 159 -6.30 2.59 3.52
N LEU A 160 -6.84 3.71 4.00
CA LEU A 160 -7.66 3.78 5.20
C LEU A 160 -8.96 2.98 5.04
N THR A 161 -9.65 3.15 3.92
CA THR A 161 -10.87 2.38 3.59
C THR A 161 -10.59 0.89 3.61
N ALA A 162 -9.52 0.45 2.94
CA ALA A 162 -9.18 -0.97 2.83
C ALA A 162 -8.74 -1.58 4.18
N VAL A 163 -8.06 -0.81 5.03
CA VAL A 163 -7.69 -1.24 6.39
C VAL A 163 -8.94 -1.36 7.25
N LEU A 164 -9.80 -0.33 7.30
CA LEU A 164 -11.01 -0.32 8.12
C LEU A 164 -12.01 -1.40 7.69
N ALA A 165 -12.29 -1.51 6.39
CA ALA A 165 -13.15 -2.58 5.88
C ALA A 165 -12.52 -3.95 6.13
N GLY A 166 -11.20 -4.08 5.95
CA GLY A 166 -10.48 -5.34 6.18
C GLY A 166 -10.51 -5.81 7.63
N THR A 167 -10.36 -4.92 8.61
CA THR A 167 -10.44 -5.26 10.04
C THR A 167 -11.87 -5.56 10.46
N ALA A 168 -12.84 -4.73 10.05
CA ALA A 168 -14.26 -4.95 10.35
C ALA A 168 -14.76 -6.28 9.76
N ASN A 169 -14.43 -6.58 8.50
CA ASN A 169 -14.84 -7.82 7.86
C ASN A 169 -14.25 -9.06 8.53
N ARG A 170 -13.00 -8.99 9.03
CA ARG A 170 -12.40 -10.08 9.81
C ARG A 170 -13.12 -10.29 11.14
N ALA A 171 -13.46 -9.21 11.84
CA ALA A 171 -14.24 -9.28 13.08
C ALA A 171 -15.62 -9.90 12.82
N ILE A 172 -16.34 -9.44 11.80
CA ILE A 172 -17.67 -9.99 11.42
C ILE A 172 -17.57 -11.48 11.08
N THR A 173 -16.53 -11.89 10.34
CA THR A 173 -16.31 -13.30 9.99
C THR A 173 -16.03 -14.15 11.23
N SER A 174 -15.24 -13.64 12.18
CA SER A 174 -14.99 -14.35 13.45
C SER A 174 -16.24 -14.44 14.33
N LEU A 175 -17.12 -13.44 14.32
CA LEU A 175 -18.39 -13.49 15.05
C LEU A 175 -19.36 -14.47 14.39
N ARG A 176 -19.37 -14.51 13.05
CA ARG A 176 -20.17 -15.47 12.28
C ARG A 176 -19.83 -16.91 12.62
N THR A 177 -18.54 -17.25 12.71
CA THR A 177 -18.09 -18.62 13.02
C THR A 177 -18.21 -18.98 14.49
N LYS A 178 -18.19 -18.01 15.42
CA LYS A 178 -18.32 -18.26 16.87
C LYS A 178 -19.77 -18.37 17.35
N HIS A 179 -20.67 -17.61 16.76
CA HIS A 179 -22.06 -17.47 17.22
C HIS A 179 -23.09 -17.98 16.19
N ASP A 180 -22.66 -18.74 15.18
CA ASP A 180 -23.51 -19.23 14.08
C ASP A 180 -24.42 -18.15 13.49
N MET A 181 -23.85 -16.96 13.28
CA MET A 181 -24.63 -15.80 12.87
C MET A 181 -25.26 -16.03 11.49
N HIS A 182 -26.56 -15.76 11.39
CA HIS A 182 -27.31 -15.94 10.15
C HIS A 182 -26.65 -15.16 8.97
N PRO A 183 -26.53 -15.76 7.77
CA PRO A 183 -25.81 -15.14 6.63
C PRO A 183 -26.38 -13.77 6.24
N ALA A 184 -27.68 -13.56 6.41
CA ALA A 184 -28.31 -12.26 6.16
C ALA A 184 -27.81 -11.16 7.12
N LEU A 185 -27.63 -11.49 8.40
CA LEU A 185 -27.12 -10.55 9.40
C LEU A 185 -25.62 -10.24 9.16
N ALA A 186 -24.85 -11.24 8.72
CA ALA A 186 -23.47 -11.03 8.26
C ALA A 186 -23.39 -10.09 7.06
N GLY A 187 -24.29 -10.27 6.09
CA GLY A 187 -24.40 -9.39 4.93
C GLY A 187 -24.71 -7.94 5.32
N ALA A 188 -25.68 -7.74 6.19
CA ALA A 188 -26.04 -6.41 6.69
C ALA A 188 -24.89 -5.74 7.47
N ALA A 189 -24.23 -6.48 8.37
CA ALA A 189 -23.08 -5.97 9.12
C ALA A 189 -21.92 -5.59 8.19
N ARG A 190 -21.65 -6.38 7.15
CA ARG A 190 -20.62 -6.08 6.14
C ARG A 190 -20.96 -4.86 5.33
N PHE A 191 -22.22 -4.71 4.92
CA PHE A 191 -22.68 -3.54 4.19
C PHE A 191 -22.44 -2.27 5.00
N ILE A 192 -22.87 -2.25 6.27
CA ILE A 192 -22.67 -1.12 7.17
C ILE A 192 -21.17 -0.85 7.37
N ALA A 193 -20.37 -1.89 7.62
CA ALA A 193 -18.92 -1.74 7.79
C ALA A 193 -18.23 -1.15 6.56
N CYS A 194 -18.55 -1.65 5.36
CA CYS A 194 -18.03 -1.14 4.09
C CYS A 194 -18.48 0.31 3.84
N PHE A 195 -19.75 0.62 4.11
CA PHE A 195 -20.30 1.96 3.96
C PHE A 195 -19.56 2.96 4.86
N MET A 196 -19.40 2.63 6.14
CA MET A 196 -18.71 3.48 7.11
C MET A 196 -17.22 3.61 6.79
N ALA A 197 -16.56 2.53 6.35
CA ALA A 197 -15.16 2.57 5.94
C ALA A 197 -14.94 3.51 4.74
N CYS A 198 -15.79 3.43 3.72
CA CYS A 198 -15.73 4.32 2.57
C CYS A 198 -16.09 5.77 2.91
N ALA A 199 -17.11 5.99 3.76
CA ALA A 199 -17.47 7.33 4.22
C ALA A 199 -16.31 7.99 4.97
N PHE A 200 -15.69 7.26 5.90
CA PHE A 200 -14.53 7.78 6.64
C PHE A 200 -13.32 7.99 5.74
N GLY A 201 -13.01 7.03 4.87
CA GLY A 201 -11.84 7.10 3.98
C GLY A 201 -11.95 8.18 2.90
N PHE A 202 -13.09 8.31 2.23
CA PHE A 202 -13.23 9.23 1.09
C PHE A 202 -13.84 10.58 1.47
N LEU A 203 -14.94 10.62 2.25
CA LEU A 203 -15.58 11.90 2.58
C LEU A 203 -14.78 12.65 3.65
N ILE A 204 -14.28 11.96 4.68
CA ILE A 204 -13.57 12.64 5.77
C ILE A 204 -12.09 12.78 5.43
N ALA A 205 -11.37 11.67 5.27
CA ALA A 205 -9.93 11.75 5.01
C ALA A 205 -9.61 12.30 3.61
N GLY A 206 -10.37 11.88 2.59
CA GLY A 206 -10.16 12.32 1.21
C GLY A 206 -10.47 13.80 0.99
N TYR A 207 -11.67 14.27 1.35
CA TYR A 207 -11.99 15.69 1.22
C TYR A 207 -11.23 16.56 2.24
N GLY A 208 -10.96 16.06 3.45
CA GLY A 208 -10.13 16.79 4.41
C GLY A 208 -8.74 17.08 3.85
N PHE A 209 -8.08 16.07 3.28
CA PHE A 209 -6.77 16.22 2.64
C PHE A 209 -6.86 17.09 1.37
N GLY A 210 -7.86 16.85 0.51
CA GLY A 210 -8.06 17.62 -0.71
C GLY A 210 -8.34 19.11 -0.46
N ALA A 211 -9.23 19.42 0.47
CA ALA A 211 -9.58 20.80 0.83
C ALA A 211 -8.42 21.54 1.52
N ALA A 212 -7.64 20.84 2.35
CA ALA A 212 -6.44 21.40 2.97
C ALA A 212 -5.38 21.78 1.93
N PHE A 213 -5.09 20.86 1.00
CA PHE A 213 -4.15 21.13 -0.10
C PHE A 213 -4.68 22.22 -1.05
N GLN A 214 -5.97 22.21 -1.38
CA GLN A 214 -6.55 23.23 -2.23
C GLN A 214 -6.46 24.62 -1.57
N SER A 215 -6.67 24.71 -0.25
CA SER A 215 -6.52 25.95 0.52
C SER A 215 -5.10 26.49 0.44
N THR A 216 -4.07 25.64 0.57
CA THR A 216 -2.66 26.07 0.47
C THR A 216 -2.27 26.51 -0.93
N VAL A 217 -2.78 25.84 -1.98
CA VAL A 217 -2.45 26.18 -3.38
C VAL A 217 -3.20 27.42 -3.87
N THR A 218 -4.46 27.61 -3.46
CA THR A 218 -5.29 28.73 -3.94
C THR A 218 -5.27 29.97 -3.05
N GLY A 219 -4.75 29.84 -1.81
CA GLY A 219 -4.79 30.89 -0.81
C GLY A 219 -6.18 31.17 -0.22
N MET A 220 -7.20 30.39 -0.61
CA MET A 220 -8.56 30.54 -0.10
C MET A 220 -8.70 29.93 1.31
N PRO A 221 -9.56 30.50 2.17
CA PRO A 221 -9.80 29.96 3.51
C PRO A 221 -10.40 28.54 3.45
N LEU A 222 -9.97 27.68 4.38
CA LEU A 222 -10.33 26.26 4.44
C LEU A 222 -11.85 26.01 4.45
N GLY A 223 -12.62 26.89 5.08
CA GLY A 223 -14.08 26.77 5.11
C GLY A 223 -14.72 26.85 3.72
N ILE A 224 -14.18 27.67 2.82
CA ILE A 224 -14.70 27.82 1.46
C ILE A 224 -14.31 26.63 0.59
N THR A 225 -13.06 26.17 0.68
CA THR A 225 -12.62 24.98 -0.04
C THR A 225 -13.37 23.73 0.43
N ALA A 226 -13.59 23.58 1.74
CA ALA A 226 -14.41 22.51 2.29
C ALA A 226 -15.87 22.60 1.82
N ALA A 227 -16.49 23.78 1.88
CA ALA A 227 -17.86 23.99 1.41
C ALA A 227 -18.03 23.64 -0.08
N SER A 228 -17.03 23.94 -0.90
CA SER A 228 -17.06 23.60 -2.34
C SER A 228 -17.10 22.09 -2.58
N THR A 229 -16.52 21.28 -1.68
CA THR A 229 -16.55 19.82 -1.81
C THR A 229 -17.89 19.18 -1.42
N LEU A 230 -18.74 19.89 -0.67
CA LEU A 230 -20.05 19.38 -0.24
C LEU A 230 -20.98 19.06 -1.42
N VAL A 231 -20.80 19.73 -2.57
CA VAL A 231 -21.59 19.48 -3.78
C VAL A 231 -21.38 18.05 -4.31
N PHE A 232 -20.23 17.43 -4.03
CA PHE A 232 -19.92 16.05 -4.44
C PHE A 232 -20.48 14.99 -3.49
N VAL A 233 -20.84 15.36 -2.26
CA VAL A 233 -21.27 14.43 -1.20
C VAL A 233 -22.48 13.59 -1.62
N PRO A 234 -23.58 14.15 -2.19
CA PRO A 234 -24.75 13.34 -2.55
C PRO A 234 -24.40 12.24 -3.58
N GLY A 235 -23.59 12.57 -4.58
CA GLY A 235 -23.15 11.63 -5.59
C GLY A 235 -22.22 10.55 -5.01
N ASP A 236 -21.33 10.93 -4.10
CA ASP A 236 -20.42 9.98 -3.46
C ASP A 236 -21.14 9.07 -2.47
N LEU A 237 -22.19 9.51 -1.76
CA LEU A 237 -23.01 8.64 -0.91
C LEU A 237 -23.68 7.51 -1.72
N ILE A 238 -24.18 7.82 -2.91
CA ILE A 238 -24.74 6.82 -3.83
C ILE A 238 -23.64 5.84 -4.26
N LYS A 239 -22.47 6.34 -4.66
CA LYS A 239 -21.33 5.48 -5.05
C LYS A 239 -20.88 4.58 -3.91
N ILE A 240 -20.87 5.08 -2.67
CA ILE A 240 -20.50 4.31 -1.49
C ILE A 240 -21.49 3.18 -1.26
N ALA A 241 -22.80 3.46 -1.33
CA ALA A 241 -23.83 2.45 -1.19
C ALA A 241 -23.66 1.36 -2.26
N VAL A 242 -23.52 1.74 -3.53
CA VAL A 242 -23.34 0.80 -4.64
C VAL A 242 -22.05 0.00 -4.48
N ALA A 243 -20.92 0.63 -4.18
CA ALA A 243 -19.64 -0.06 -3.99
C ALA A 243 -19.70 -1.05 -2.82
N SER A 244 -20.37 -0.68 -1.74
CA SER A 244 -20.55 -1.54 -0.55
C SER A 244 -21.41 -2.75 -0.87
N LEU A 245 -22.48 -2.60 -1.66
CA LEU A 245 -23.32 -3.71 -2.13
C LEU A 245 -22.53 -4.66 -3.05
N LEU A 246 -21.76 -4.11 -4.00
CA LEU A 246 -20.95 -4.89 -4.93
C LEU A 246 -19.82 -5.68 -4.24
N ALA A 247 -19.33 -5.20 -3.11
CA ALA A 247 -18.31 -5.90 -2.33
C ALA A 247 -18.85 -7.15 -1.60
N LEU A 248 -20.15 -7.20 -1.28
CA LEU A 248 -20.75 -8.30 -0.50
C LEU A 248 -20.52 -9.70 -1.10
N PRO A 249 -20.80 -9.98 -2.39
CA PRO A 249 -20.60 -11.32 -2.96
C PRO A 249 -19.13 -11.73 -2.94
N VAL A 250 -18.21 -10.78 -3.18
CA VAL A 250 -16.76 -11.04 -3.13
C VAL A 250 -16.35 -11.43 -1.71
N LEU A 251 -16.80 -10.68 -0.70
CA LEU A 251 -16.50 -10.96 0.71
C LEU A 251 -17.13 -12.27 1.19
N ALA A 252 -18.35 -12.57 0.75
CA ALA A 252 -19.02 -13.83 1.07
C ALA A 252 -18.28 -15.04 0.46
N SER A 253 -17.83 -14.94 -0.79
CA SER A 253 -17.04 -16.01 -1.44
C SER A 253 -15.70 -16.25 -0.74
N ALA A 254 -15.10 -15.20 -0.18
CA ALA A 254 -13.85 -15.28 0.57
C ALA A 254 -14.00 -15.96 1.94
N ASP A 255 -15.22 -16.09 2.47
CA ASP A 255 -15.48 -16.93 3.65
C ASP A 255 -15.53 -18.40 3.28
N SER A 256 -16.25 -18.74 2.20
CA SER A 256 -16.44 -20.13 1.78
C SER A 256 -15.14 -20.82 1.35
N ALA A 257 -14.12 -20.03 1.01
CA ALA A 257 -12.80 -20.53 0.63
C ALA A 257 -11.85 -20.76 1.83
N ARG A 258 -12.28 -20.47 3.06
CA ARG A 258 -11.50 -20.69 4.30
C ARG A 258 -12.03 -21.87 5.08
#